data_AF-A0A7X7L206-F1
#
_entry.id   AF-A0A7X7L206-F1
#
_cell.length_a   1.000
_cell.length_b   1.000
_cell.length_c   1.000
_cell.angle_alpha   90.00
_cell.angle_beta   90.00
_cell.angle_gamma   90.00
#
_symmetry.space_group_name_H-M   'P 1'
#
loop_
_entity.id
_entity.type
_entity.pdbx_description
1 polymer ?
#
loop_
_entity_poly.entity_id
_entity_poly.type
_entity_poly.pdbx_seq_one_letter_code
_entity_poly.pdbx_strand_id
1 'polypeptide(L)'
;MKIGCRLFGCWLATLVVTLFGSVGYALEERCGPVLGGAVLSLAYECFNDSTALIVGFTPPDSFGWQYSLDSKTDGRGGRVYEMHGIAIRETQEVVEIVVSGNMPLLGTASSGAEDGNIGWGDLFINLTTEDILTASNKNALYAIRFADSNDSGAAVAGVYGKVSAKAVSNVNNGYKTWASYAAGVASGGEVAWLGDFGANQTYYAETTSINAIDQGDFLGPIQMLTAAELTALKFDATKLGGAVTIGMRFQKRLIIDECGVEGGDGTSCQDCHGVACGDGKLDQCLVCDGDGTSCLDCAGVPFGTAKDLGCGCGLPGPSGCDKKCGSTKVKDCAGVCGGSAKDLGCGCNLPGPSGCDKKCGSTKVVDCAGVCGGTAKDLGCGCGLPGPSGCDKKCGSTKVKDCAGVCGGTAKDLGCGCNLPGPSGCDNKCGSTKVKDCAGVCGGTAKDLGCGCNLPGPSGCDNKCGSTKVVDCAGVCGGSAKDLGCGCNLPGPSGCDNK
;
A
#
# COMPACT_ATOMS: atom_id res chain seq x y z
N MET A 1 23.12 100.77 8.66
CA MET A 1 22.28 100.35 9.80
C MET A 1 21.47 99.14 9.31
N LYS A 2 22.07 97.95 9.16
CA LYS A 2 22.15 96.84 10.14
C LYS A 2 20.85 96.62 10.94
N ILE A 3 20.18 95.51 10.63
CA ILE A 3 19.60 94.42 11.47
C ILE A 3 19.16 93.37 10.42
N GLY A 4 19.78 92.18 10.26
CA GLY A 4 19.81 91.02 11.17
C GLY A 4 18.54 90.16 10.93
N CYS A 5 18.50 88.84 10.75
CA CYS A 5 19.37 87.70 11.07
C CYS A 5 18.79 86.48 10.30
N ARG A 6 19.58 85.70 9.54
CA ARG A 6 20.13 84.36 9.86
C ARG A 6 19.17 83.15 9.80
N LEU A 7 19.63 82.18 8.98
CA LEU A 7 19.68 80.72 9.20
C LEU A 7 18.34 79.96 9.20
N PHE A 8 18.00 79.38 8.05
CA PHE A 8 17.25 78.12 8.00
C PHE A 8 18.23 76.97 7.78
N GLY A 9 18.33 76.11 8.80
CA GLY A 9 19.05 74.86 8.77
C GLY A 9 18.21 73.74 8.16
N CYS A 10 18.93 72.66 7.84
CA CYS A 10 18.52 71.30 7.58
C CYS A 10 17.03 70.98 7.78
N TRP A 11 16.39 70.56 6.68
CA TRP A 11 15.34 69.55 6.74
C TRP A 11 15.80 68.36 5.91
N LEU A 12 15.94 67.22 6.59
CA LEU A 12 15.96 65.89 5.98
C LEU A 12 14.71 65.79 5.09
N ALA A 13 14.89 65.79 3.77
CA ALA A 13 13.85 65.39 2.85
C ALA A 13 13.96 63.87 2.67
N THR A 14 13.18 63.15 3.46
CA THR A 14 12.80 61.76 3.21
C THR A 14 12.27 61.67 1.77
N LEU A 15 13.06 61.07 0.88
CA LEU A 15 12.66 60.86 -0.51
C LEU A 15 11.51 59.86 -0.52
N VAL A 16 10.31 60.38 -0.76
CA VAL A 16 9.09 59.61 -1.03
C VAL A 16 9.34 58.82 -2.31
N VAL A 17 9.60 57.52 -2.17
CA VAL A 17 9.50 56.55 -3.27
C VAL A 17 8.04 56.57 -3.71
N THR A 18 7.77 57.30 -4.78
CA THR A 18 6.48 57.30 -5.43
C THR A 18 6.38 55.98 -6.17
N LEU A 19 5.55 55.07 -5.65
CA LEU A 19 5.11 53.87 -6.35
C LEU A 19 4.55 54.29 -7.72
N PHE A 20 5.31 54.03 -8.78
CA PHE A 20 4.75 53.99 -10.11
C PHE A 20 3.80 52.79 -10.17
N GLY A 21 2.56 53.08 -10.54
CA GLY A 21 1.49 52.11 -10.63
C GLY A 21 1.85 50.96 -11.54
N SER A 22 1.67 49.77 -11.01
CA SER A 22 1.51 48.53 -11.76
C SER A 22 0.29 48.65 -12.66
N VAL A 23 0.50 49.13 -13.89
CA VAL A 23 -0.42 48.85 -14.99
C VAL A 23 -0.33 47.35 -15.22
N GLY A 24 -1.41 46.65 -14.89
CA GLY A 24 -1.46 45.20 -14.89
C GLY A 24 -1.20 44.60 -16.27
N TYR A 25 0.00 44.04 -16.44
CA TYR A 25 0.21 42.79 -17.16
C TYR A 25 0.32 41.69 -16.11
N ALA A 26 -0.83 41.23 -15.60
CA ALA A 26 -0.90 40.12 -14.68
C ALA A 26 -1.05 38.79 -15.45
N LEU A 27 -0.07 38.48 -16.31
CA LEU A 27 0.16 37.15 -16.90
C LEU A 27 1.62 37.05 -17.38
N GLU A 28 2.60 37.19 -16.49
CA GLU A 28 3.97 36.70 -16.73
C GLU A 28 4.65 36.44 -15.37
N GLU A 29 5.58 35.49 -15.33
CA GLU A 29 6.30 34.96 -14.15
C GLU A 29 5.61 33.83 -13.37
N ARG A 30 5.42 32.66 -14.00
CA ARG A 30 5.69 31.41 -13.26
C ARG A 30 7.12 30.93 -13.44
N CYS A 31 7.75 31.30 -14.56
CA CYS A 31 9.18 31.29 -14.80
C CYS A 31 9.52 32.07 -16.08
N GLY A 32 10.78 32.45 -16.16
CA GLY A 32 11.50 32.70 -17.40
C GLY A 32 12.91 33.15 -17.06
N PRO A 33 13.96 32.71 -17.78
CA PRO A 33 15.25 33.35 -17.66
C PRO A 33 15.07 34.79 -18.13
N VAL A 34 15.37 35.79 -17.30
CA VAL A 34 15.37 37.19 -17.74
C VAL A 34 16.78 37.70 -17.48
N LEU A 35 17.44 38.22 -18.52
CA LEU A 35 18.74 38.88 -18.35
C LEU A 35 18.58 40.28 -17.76
N GLY A 36 17.43 40.62 -17.18
CA GLY A 36 17.10 41.95 -16.69
C GLY A 36 18.13 42.44 -15.67
N GLY A 37 18.74 43.60 -15.92
CA GLY A 37 19.82 44.14 -15.11
C GLY A 37 21.21 43.64 -15.47
N ALA A 38 21.36 42.64 -16.35
CA ALA A 38 22.65 42.21 -16.85
C ALA A 38 23.34 43.32 -17.63
N VAL A 39 24.67 43.39 -17.50
CA VAL A 39 25.49 44.33 -18.26
C VAL A 39 26.23 43.58 -19.36
N LEU A 40 25.93 43.93 -20.61
CA LEU A 40 26.71 43.54 -21.78
C LEU A 40 27.76 44.60 -22.01
N SER A 41 29.04 44.25 -21.98
CA SER A 41 30.13 45.20 -22.24
C SER A 41 31.10 44.65 -23.28
N LEU A 42 31.61 45.54 -24.11
CA LEU A 42 32.55 45.21 -25.16
C LEU A 42 33.50 46.39 -25.37
N ALA A 43 34.77 46.09 -25.56
CA ALA A 43 35.78 47.05 -25.97
C ALA A 43 36.64 46.44 -27.08
N TYR A 44 37.30 47.27 -27.88
CA TYR A 44 38.38 46.77 -28.74
C TYR A 44 39.58 46.32 -27.90
N GLU A 45 40.49 45.54 -28.49
CA GLU A 45 41.66 45.02 -27.78
C GLU A 45 42.60 46.12 -27.26
N CYS A 46 42.74 47.18 -28.03
CA CYS A 46 43.49 48.38 -27.62
C CYS A 46 42.70 49.28 -26.64
N PHE A 47 41.43 48.97 -26.34
CA PHE A 47 40.57 49.81 -25.50
C PHE A 47 40.51 51.28 -25.99
N ASN A 48 40.64 51.47 -27.30
CA ASN A 48 40.51 52.79 -27.92
C ASN A 48 39.05 53.21 -28.11
N ASP A 49 38.13 52.29 -27.82
CA ASP A 49 36.71 52.55 -27.68
C ASP A 49 36.03 51.36 -26.98
N SER A 50 34.84 51.61 -26.44
CA SER A 50 34.07 50.65 -25.67
C SER A 50 32.60 51.06 -25.57
N THR A 51 31.71 50.08 -25.62
CA THR A 51 30.27 50.29 -25.41
C THR A 51 29.73 49.29 -24.39
N ALA A 52 28.66 49.66 -23.71
CA ALA A 52 27.93 48.75 -22.82
C ALA A 52 26.42 48.96 -22.89
N LEU A 53 25.67 47.87 -22.76
CA LEU A 53 24.22 47.85 -22.70
C LEU A 53 23.77 47.25 -21.36
N ILE A 54 22.82 47.90 -20.70
CA ILE A 54 22.19 47.38 -19.48
C ILE A 54 20.83 46.81 -19.88
N VAL A 55 20.65 45.50 -19.78
CA VAL A 55 19.42 44.84 -20.24
C VAL A 55 18.23 45.32 -19.40
N GLY A 56 17.19 45.81 -20.09
CA GLY A 56 16.00 46.40 -19.47
C GLY A 56 16.12 47.87 -19.12
N PHE A 57 17.27 48.52 -19.34
CA PHE A 57 17.43 49.97 -19.10
C PHE A 57 16.66 50.81 -20.12
N THR A 58 16.82 50.51 -21.42
CA THR A 58 16.00 51.09 -22.49
C THR A 58 14.87 50.11 -22.84
N PRO A 59 13.62 50.58 -23.04
CA PRO A 59 12.53 49.70 -23.45
C PRO A 59 12.83 49.06 -24.81
N PRO A 60 12.53 47.76 -24.99
CA PRO A 60 12.64 47.13 -26.29
C PRO A 60 11.63 47.73 -27.28
N ASP A 61 11.95 47.67 -28.57
CA ASP A 61 11.01 48.04 -29.62
C ASP A 61 9.93 46.96 -29.84
N SER A 62 9.02 47.18 -30.79
CA SER A 62 7.90 46.28 -31.08
C SER A 62 8.31 44.86 -31.50
N PHE A 63 9.60 44.63 -31.78
CA PHE A 63 10.14 43.32 -32.16
C PHE A 63 11.02 42.72 -31.06
N GLY A 64 11.13 43.38 -29.90
CA GLY A 64 11.91 42.91 -28.76
C GLY A 64 13.37 43.38 -28.76
N TRP A 65 13.77 44.25 -29.70
CA TRP A 65 15.14 44.76 -29.73
C TRP A 65 15.33 45.94 -28.80
N GLN A 66 16.28 45.80 -27.89
CA GLN A 66 16.83 46.88 -27.09
C GLN A 66 18.14 47.37 -27.71
N TYR A 67 18.39 48.68 -27.63
CA TYR A 67 19.59 49.31 -28.20
C TYR A 67 20.26 50.16 -27.14
N SER A 68 21.60 50.06 -27.10
CA SER A 68 22.47 51.02 -26.44
C SER A 68 23.32 51.67 -27.52
N LEU A 69 23.24 53.00 -27.59
CA LEU A 69 23.96 53.79 -28.57
C LEU A 69 25.23 54.32 -27.93
N ASP A 70 26.33 54.14 -28.62
CA ASP A 70 27.59 54.75 -28.24
C ASP A 70 27.76 56.12 -28.88
N SER A 71 28.69 56.91 -28.35
CA SER A 71 29.15 58.08 -29.09
C SER A 71 29.83 57.61 -30.39
N LYS A 72 29.79 58.48 -31.41
CA LYS A 72 30.33 58.19 -32.76
C LYS A 72 31.56 59.03 -33.07
N THR A 73 32.11 59.66 -32.04
CA THR A 73 33.23 60.61 -32.13
C THR A 73 34.27 60.44 -31.03
N ASP A 74 34.13 59.46 -30.14
CA ASP A 74 35.03 59.25 -29.01
C ASP A 74 36.06 58.13 -29.23
N GLY A 75 35.89 57.32 -30.27
CA GLY A 75 36.91 56.39 -30.72
C GLY A 75 38.27 57.04 -30.98
N ARG A 76 39.35 56.38 -30.55
CA ARG A 76 40.73 56.86 -30.66
C ARG A 76 41.62 56.06 -31.60
N GLY A 77 42.58 56.73 -32.22
CA GLY A 77 43.49 56.11 -33.19
C GLY A 77 42.95 56.04 -34.63
N GLY A 78 41.81 56.67 -34.90
CA GLY A 78 41.21 56.79 -36.25
C GLY A 78 39.83 56.16 -36.35
N ARG A 79 39.13 56.43 -37.46
CA ARG A 79 37.72 56.04 -37.66
C ARG A 79 37.44 54.54 -37.52
N VAL A 80 38.43 53.69 -37.75
CA VAL A 80 38.28 52.22 -37.65
C VAL A 80 37.99 51.77 -36.22
N TYR A 81 38.45 52.53 -35.21
CA TYR A 81 38.29 52.24 -33.79
C TYR A 81 37.04 52.87 -33.20
N GLU A 82 36.05 53.25 -34.01
CA GLU A 82 34.77 53.76 -33.50
C GLU A 82 33.78 52.61 -33.33
N MET A 83 33.30 52.40 -32.11
CA MET A 83 32.14 51.58 -31.79
C MET A 83 30.89 52.44 -31.92
N HIS A 84 29.78 51.84 -32.30
CA HIS A 84 28.52 52.55 -32.49
C HIS A 84 27.43 52.08 -31.53
N GLY A 85 27.63 50.92 -30.89
CA GLY A 85 26.74 50.42 -29.86
C GLY A 85 26.48 48.92 -29.93
N ILE A 86 25.57 48.50 -29.05
CA ILE A 86 25.12 47.12 -28.89
C ILE A 86 23.60 47.11 -28.99
N ALA A 87 23.04 46.07 -29.60
CA ALA A 87 21.63 45.74 -29.47
C ALA A 87 21.46 44.32 -28.96
N ILE A 88 20.43 44.09 -28.16
CA ILE A 88 20.06 42.76 -27.67
C ILE A 88 18.58 42.52 -27.94
N ARG A 89 18.26 41.28 -28.28
CA ARG A 89 16.91 40.74 -28.27
C ARG A 89 16.95 39.39 -27.58
N GLU A 90 16.02 39.15 -26.68
CA GLU A 90 15.90 37.86 -26.03
C GLU A 90 14.50 37.28 -26.23
N THR A 91 14.46 35.96 -26.25
CA THR A 91 13.24 35.15 -26.18
C THR A 91 13.36 34.22 -24.97
N GLN A 92 12.44 33.27 -24.81
CA GLN A 92 12.57 32.22 -23.81
C GLN A 92 13.74 31.27 -24.11
N GLU A 93 14.06 31.03 -25.38
CA GLU A 93 15.05 30.01 -25.78
C GLU A 93 16.42 30.57 -26.15
N VAL A 94 16.45 31.75 -26.78
CA VAL A 94 17.66 32.31 -27.39
C VAL A 94 17.87 33.77 -27.02
N VAL A 95 19.16 34.16 -27.02
CA VAL A 95 19.62 35.54 -26.92
C VAL A 95 20.33 35.88 -28.22
N GLU A 96 19.99 37.04 -28.77
CA GLU A 96 20.52 37.58 -30.01
C GLU A 96 21.16 38.92 -29.70
N ILE A 97 22.43 39.06 -30.05
CA ILE A 97 23.21 40.26 -29.80
C ILE A 97 23.72 40.78 -31.14
N VAL A 98 23.66 42.09 -31.32
CA VAL A 98 24.28 42.78 -32.45
C VAL A 98 25.25 43.80 -31.90
N VAL A 99 26.48 43.79 -32.41
CA VAL A 99 27.46 44.84 -32.15
C VAL A 99 27.77 45.55 -33.46
N SER A 100 27.96 46.86 -33.38
CA SER A 100 28.21 47.67 -34.56
C SER A 100 29.36 48.65 -34.33
N GLY A 101 30.13 48.90 -35.38
CA GLY A 101 31.28 49.78 -35.36
C GLY A 101 31.93 49.87 -36.73
N ASN A 102 33.15 50.38 -36.79
CA ASN A 102 33.89 50.52 -38.05
C ASN A 102 34.99 49.47 -38.24
N MET A 103 35.32 48.69 -37.22
CA MET A 103 36.36 47.68 -37.29
C MET A 103 35.88 46.42 -38.03
N PRO A 104 36.61 45.91 -39.03
CA PRO A 104 36.34 44.60 -39.62
C PRO A 104 36.31 43.49 -38.57
N LEU A 105 35.55 42.41 -38.80
CA LEU A 105 35.51 41.27 -37.86
C LEU A 105 36.89 40.64 -37.60
N LEU A 106 37.77 40.67 -38.60
CA LEU A 106 39.15 40.18 -38.52
C LEU A 106 40.13 41.19 -37.91
N GLY A 107 39.65 42.34 -37.43
CA GLY A 107 40.48 43.43 -36.95
C GLY A 107 41.17 44.21 -38.07
N THR A 108 42.16 45.00 -37.67
CA THR A 108 43.00 45.81 -38.54
C THR A 108 44.48 45.59 -38.22
N ALA A 109 45.31 45.48 -39.25
CA ALA A 109 46.75 45.36 -39.08
C ALA A 109 47.32 46.59 -38.35
N SER A 110 48.17 46.33 -37.35
CA SER A 110 48.83 47.37 -36.56
C SER A 110 50.22 46.91 -36.16
N SER A 111 51.25 47.65 -36.57
CA SER A 111 52.63 47.37 -36.13
C SER A 111 52.86 47.64 -34.64
N GLY A 112 51.89 48.25 -33.95
CA GLY A 112 51.93 48.47 -32.51
C GLY A 112 51.34 47.32 -31.70
N ALA A 113 50.68 46.34 -32.33
CA ALA A 113 50.18 45.15 -31.68
C ALA A 113 51.24 44.03 -31.70
N GLU A 114 51.30 43.25 -30.62
CA GLU A 114 52.26 42.15 -30.46
C GLU A 114 52.12 41.07 -31.54
N ASP A 115 50.88 40.74 -31.92
CA ASP A 115 50.57 39.78 -32.99
C ASP A 115 50.46 40.45 -34.38
N GLY A 116 50.59 41.77 -34.45
CA GLY A 116 50.46 42.58 -35.66
C GLY A 116 49.01 42.95 -36.04
N ASN A 117 48.03 42.67 -35.20
CA ASN A 117 46.60 42.93 -35.44
C ASN A 117 45.93 43.57 -34.22
N ILE A 118 44.99 44.49 -34.44
CA ILE A 118 44.08 44.95 -33.39
C ILE A 118 42.67 44.61 -33.81
N GLY A 119 42.02 43.76 -33.03
CA GLY A 119 40.68 43.28 -33.21
C GLY A 119 39.70 43.71 -32.13
N TRP A 120 38.58 42.98 -32.12
CA TRP A 120 37.53 43.08 -31.12
C TRP A 120 37.95 42.38 -29.84
N GLY A 121 37.69 42.96 -28.68
CA GLY A 121 37.73 42.21 -27.42
C GLY A 121 36.62 41.15 -27.37
N ASP A 122 36.51 40.49 -26.23
CA ASP A 122 35.38 39.58 -25.98
C ASP A 122 34.21 40.36 -25.39
N LEU A 123 32.99 39.92 -25.71
CA LEU A 123 31.77 40.53 -25.15
C LEU A 123 31.49 39.88 -23.80
N PHE A 124 31.51 40.66 -22.73
CA PHE A 124 31.21 40.17 -21.38
C PHE A 124 29.75 40.38 -21.04
N ILE A 125 29.16 39.39 -20.37
CA ILE A 125 27.83 39.43 -19.79
C ILE A 125 28.01 39.30 -18.28
N ASN A 126 27.77 40.39 -17.56
CA ASN A 126 27.84 40.43 -16.10
C ASN A 126 26.42 40.40 -15.53
N LEU A 127 26.04 39.30 -14.89
CA LEU A 127 24.75 39.15 -14.21
C LEU A 127 24.79 39.68 -12.77
N THR A 128 25.98 39.96 -12.25
CA THR A 128 26.15 40.50 -10.90
C THR A 128 25.83 41.99 -10.88
N THR A 129 25.63 42.53 -9.67
CA THR A 129 25.49 43.98 -9.45
C THR A 129 26.83 44.70 -9.27
N GLU A 130 27.96 44.00 -9.50
CA GLU A 130 29.31 44.51 -9.27
C GLU A 130 29.94 45.08 -10.55
N ASP A 131 30.99 45.88 -10.38
CA ASP A 131 31.82 46.32 -11.50
C ASP A 131 32.51 45.14 -12.19
N ILE A 132 32.94 45.33 -13.45
CA ILE A 132 33.49 44.24 -14.27
C ILE A 132 34.72 43.58 -13.66
N LEU A 133 35.57 44.35 -12.98
CA LEU A 133 36.80 43.82 -12.39
C LEU A 133 36.51 42.99 -11.15
N THR A 134 35.60 43.46 -10.28
CA THR A 134 35.18 42.71 -9.09
C THR A 134 34.49 41.40 -9.48
N ALA A 135 33.60 41.42 -10.48
CA ALA A 135 32.95 40.22 -11.00
C ALA A 135 33.96 39.25 -11.64
N SER A 136 34.91 39.76 -12.44
CA SER A 136 36.00 38.98 -13.04
C SER A 136 36.86 38.29 -11.99
N ASN A 137 37.23 38.98 -10.91
CA ASN A 137 38.06 38.41 -9.83
C ASN A 137 37.37 37.28 -9.06
N LYS A 138 36.04 37.16 -9.19
CA LYS A 138 35.24 36.07 -8.61
C LYS A 138 34.97 34.95 -9.62
N ASN A 139 35.48 35.05 -10.83
CA ASN A 139 35.12 34.19 -11.96
C ASN A 139 33.60 34.16 -12.17
N ALA A 140 32.92 35.30 -12.00
CA ALA A 140 31.45 35.39 -12.04
C ALA A 140 30.93 35.91 -13.40
N LEU A 141 31.81 36.18 -14.36
CA LEU A 141 31.41 36.66 -15.67
C LEU A 141 30.97 35.50 -16.56
N TYR A 142 30.09 35.83 -17.50
CA TYR A 142 29.93 35.10 -18.75
C TYR A 142 30.58 35.92 -19.86
N ALA A 143 30.97 35.27 -20.95
CA ALA A 143 31.53 35.97 -22.10
C ALA A 143 31.22 35.27 -23.41
N ILE A 144 31.30 36.04 -24.49
CA ILE A 144 31.17 35.55 -25.85
C ILE A 144 32.47 35.86 -26.59
N ARG A 145 33.14 34.79 -27.02
CA ARG A 145 34.20 34.84 -28.00
C ARG A 145 33.58 34.76 -29.39
N PHE A 146 33.64 35.84 -30.18
CA PHE A 146 32.98 35.89 -31.49
C PHE A 146 33.89 36.25 -32.68
N ALA A 147 35.01 36.94 -32.43
CA ALA A 147 36.04 37.15 -33.44
C ALA A 147 37.06 36.00 -33.36
N ASP A 148 37.80 35.71 -34.42
CA ASP A 148 38.89 34.71 -34.37
C ASP A 148 40.25 35.38 -34.12
N SER A 149 40.39 36.65 -34.49
CA SER A 149 41.62 37.44 -34.51
C SER A 149 41.80 38.31 -33.26
N ASN A 150 41.41 37.80 -32.10
CA ASN A 150 41.68 38.47 -30.82
C ASN A 150 42.54 37.60 -29.89
N ASP A 151 43.18 38.25 -28.93
CA ASP A 151 44.11 37.79 -27.90
C ASP A 151 43.47 37.08 -26.70
N SER A 152 42.25 36.56 -26.87
CA SER A 152 41.50 35.82 -25.87
C SER A 152 42.20 34.52 -25.49
N GLY A 153 42.08 34.14 -24.23
CA GLY A 153 42.41 32.80 -23.76
C GLY A 153 41.41 31.74 -24.22
N ALA A 154 40.25 32.14 -24.76
CA ALA A 154 39.25 31.23 -25.33
C ALA A 154 39.69 30.72 -26.71
N ALA A 155 39.83 29.40 -26.83
CA ALA A 155 40.37 28.76 -28.03
C ALA A 155 39.39 28.71 -29.23
N VAL A 156 38.08 28.82 -28.99
CA VAL A 156 37.05 28.68 -30.03
C VAL A 156 35.96 29.73 -29.84
N ALA A 157 35.28 30.11 -30.92
CA ALA A 157 34.10 30.95 -30.84
C ALA A 157 32.97 30.26 -30.06
N GLY A 158 32.34 30.97 -29.13
CA GLY A 158 31.31 30.41 -28.26
C GLY A 158 31.00 31.23 -27.02
N VAL A 159 30.07 30.69 -26.23
CA VAL A 159 29.69 31.20 -24.92
C VAL A 159 30.54 30.52 -23.86
N TYR A 160 31.06 31.31 -22.93
CA TYR A 160 31.89 30.89 -21.82
C TYR A 160 31.26 31.30 -20.49
N GLY A 161 31.38 30.43 -19.49
CA GLY A 161 30.98 30.70 -18.11
C GLY A 161 32.16 30.60 -17.16
N LYS A 162 31.94 31.03 -15.92
CA LYS A 162 32.98 31.14 -14.89
C LYS A 162 34.20 31.94 -15.37
N VAL A 163 33.94 33.02 -16.10
CA VAL A 163 34.97 33.75 -16.82
C VAL A 163 35.73 34.68 -15.87
N SER A 164 37.05 34.62 -15.97
CA SER A 164 37.94 35.72 -15.60
C SER A 164 38.42 36.43 -16.87
N ALA A 165 38.61 37.74 -16.78
CA ALA A 165 39.07 38.56 -17.87
C ALA A 165 40.49 39.10 -17.62
N LYS A 166 41.22 39.35 -18.71
CA LYS A 166 42.51 40.01 -18.74
C LYS A 166 42.45 41.27 -19.59
N ALA A 167 43.40 42.17 -19.34
CA ALA A 167 43.62 43.36 -20.16
C ALA A 167 44.66 43.04 -21.24
N VAL A 168 44.27 43.18 -22.51
CA VAL A 168 45.18 42.99 -23.66
C VAL A 168 45.59 44.32 -24.31
N SER A 169 45.11 45.46 -23.80
CA SER A 169 45.46 46.78 -24.35
C SER A 169 46.94 47.12 -24.24
N ASN A 170 47.65 46.54 -23.26
CA ASN A 170 49.09 46.74 -23.09
C ASN A 170 49.91 46.17 -24.26
N VAL A 171 49.50 45.03 -24.79
CA VAL A 171 50.19 44.36 -25.91
C VAL A 171 49.70 44.86 -27.26
N ASN A 172 48.60 45.62 -27.27
CA ASN A 172 47.98 46.24 -28.44
C ASN A 172 48.20 47.76 -28.55
N ASN A 173 49.19 48.30 -27.83
CA ASN A 173 49.54 49.73 -27.79
C ASN A 173 48.32 50.65 -27.56
N GLY A 174 47.47 50.23 -26.63
CA GLY A 174 46.19 50.85 -26.32
C GLY A 174 46.15 51.57 -24.98
N TYR A 175 44.94 51.97 -24.57
CA TYR A 175 44.68 52.59 -23.27
C TYR A 175 44.60 51.54 -22.16
N LYS A 176 45.32 51.78 -21.07
CA LYS A 176 45.47 50.80 -19.97
C LYS A 176 44.31 50.82 -18.99
N THR A 177 43.67 51.97 -18.88
CA THR A 177 42.57 52.24 -17.94
C THR A 177 41.52 53.13 -18.61
N TRP A 178 40.30 53.08 -18.09
CA TRP A 178 39.24 54.00 -18.49
C TRP A 178 39.67 55.47 -18.38
N ALA A 179 40.25 55.90 -17.25
CA ALA A 179 40.76 57.27 -17.11
C ALA A 179 41.76 57.67 -18.20
N SER A 180 42.66 56.76 -18.60
CA SER A 180 43.62 57.07 -19.68
C SER A 180 42.94 57.21 -21.03
N TYR A 181 41.94 56.37 -21.33
CA TYR A 181 41.11 56.48 -22.52
C TYR A 181 40.33 57.79 -22.51
N ALA A 182 39.58 58.07 -21.44
CA ALA A 182 38.77 59.27 -21.29
C ALA A 182 39.60 60.56 -21.39
N ALA A 183 40.80 60.60 -20.80
CA ALA A 183 41.73 61.72 -20.98
C ALA A 183 42.20 61.84 -22.44
N GLY A 184 42.46 60.69 -23.07
CA GLY A 184 42.69 60.56 -24.50
C GLY A 184 41.57 61.22 -25.30
N VAL A 185 40.31 60.89 -25.05
CA VAL A 185 39.10 61.45 -25.70
C VAL A 185 38.96 62.95 -25.47
N ALA A 186 39.13 63.41 -24.23
CA ALA A 186 39.05 64.81 -23.86
C ALA A 186 40.11 65.67 -24.58
N SER A 187 41.31 65.14 -24.80
CA SER A 187 42.40 65.87 -25.47
C SER A 187 42.09 66.26 -26.93
N GLY A 188 41.11 65.60 -27.55
CA GLY A 188 40.63 65.89 -28.90
C GLY A 188 39.28 66.59 -28.92
N GLY A 189 38.81 67.09 -27.77
CA GLY A 189 37.60 67.93 -27.67
C GLY A 189 36.29 67.17 -27.52
N GLU A 190 36.33 65.86 -27.26
CA GLU A 190 35.15 64.99 -27.17
C GLU A 190 34.99 64.47 -25.73
N VAL A 191 33.90 63.74 -25.46
CA VAL A 191 33.62 63.13 -24.15
C VAL A 191 33.52 61.62 -24.33
N ALA A 192 34.33 60.87 -23.58
CA ALA A 192 34.25 59.41 -23.60
C ALA A 192 32.88 58.97 -23.07
N TRP A 193 32.22 58.12 -23.83
CA TRP A 193 30.90 57.59 -23.56
C TRP A 193 31.00 56.06 -23.46
N LEU A 194 30.13 55.44 -22.66
CA LEU A 194 30.08 53.99 -22.53
C LEU A 194 28.63 53.53 -22.65
N GLY A 195 28.08 53.60 -23.86
CA GLY A 195 26.70 53.23 -24.13
C GLY A 195 25.70 53.72 -23.07
N ASP A 196 25.03 52.79 -22.38
CA ASP A 196 23.99 53.10 -21.39
C ASP A 196 24.50 53.76 -20.10
N PHE A 197 25.79 53.59 -19.75
CA PHE A 197 26.39 54.25 -18.58
C PHE A 197 26.73 55.73 -18.84
N GLY A 198 26.92 56.10 -20.10
CA GLY A 198 27.38 57.42 -20.51
C GLY A 198 28.73 57.82 -19.93
N ALA A 199 28.97 59.13 -19.82
CA ALA A 199 30.30 59.68 -19.52
C ALA A 199 30.79 59.48 -18.06
N ASN A 200 29.88 59.31 -17.11
CA ASN A 200 30.20 59.15 -15.69
C ASN A 200 30.11 57.68 -15.26
N GLN A 201 30.59 56.77 -16.12
CA GLN A 201 30.55 55.34 -15.87
C GLN A 201 31.40 54.95 -14.64
N THR A 202 30.94 53.94 -13.89
CA THR A 202 31.68 53.33 -12.76
C THR A 202 31.87 51.83 -12.93
N TYR A 203 31.57 51.32 -14.12
CA TYR A 203 31.54 49.89 -14.43
C TYR A 203 32.93 49.33 -14.73
N TYR A 204 33.75 50.09 -15.47
CA TYR A 204 35.17 49.81 -15.63
C TYR A 204 35.96 50.40 -14.47
N ALA A 205 36.86 49.58 -13.92
CA ALA A 205 37.77 49.99 -12.86
C ALA A 205 38.81 51.00 -13.37
N GLU A 206 39.20 51.94 -12.51
CA GLU A 206 40.21 52.96 -12.82
C GLU A 206 41.64 52.41 -12.92
N THR A 207 41.85 51.15 -12.53
CA THR A 207 43.18 50.53 -12.42
C THR A 207 43.55 49.67 -13.63
N THR A 208 42.57 49.15 -14.38
CA THR A 208 42.81 48.30 -15.54
C THR A 208 41.58 48.19 -16.45
N SER A 209 41.81 48.13 -17.75
CA SER A 209 40.81 47.90 -18.79
C SER A 209 40.82 46.44 -19.25
N ILE A 210 40.10 45.57 -18.52
CA ILE A 210 39.92 44.16 -18.92
C ILE A 210 38.95 44.07 -20.10
N ASN A 211 39.33 43.31 -21.13
CA ASN A 211 38.63 43.31 -22.42
C ASN A 211 38.77 42.00 -23.22
N ALA A 212 39.48 41.00 -22.71
CA ALA A 212 39.54 39.67 -23.31
C ALA A 212 39.42 38.60 -22.21
N ILE A 213 38.85 37.44 -22.54
CA ILE A 213 38.77 36.29 -21.64
C ILE A 213 40.20 35.85 -21.31
N ASP A 214 40.48 35.66 -20.02
CA ASP A 214 41.69 34.99 -19.57
C ASP A 214 41.44 33.48 -19.48
N GLN A 215 40.43 33.11 -18.68
CA GLN A 215 40.00 31.72 -18.50
C GLN A 215 38.47 31.65 -18.45
N GLY A 216 37.92 30.51 -18.85
CA GLY A 216 36.49 30.23 -18.78
C GLY A 216 36.15 28.82 -19.27
N ASP A 217 35.03 28.30 -18.80
CA ASP A 217 34.47 27.02 -19.24
C ASP A 217 33.65 27.24 -20.52
N PHE A 218 33.98 26.53 -21.60
CA PHE A 218 33.15 26.56 -22.83
C PHE A 218 31.79 25.92 -22.56
N LEU A 219 30.72 26.67 -22.76
CA LEU A 219 29.34 26.22 -22.49
C LEU A 219 28.64 25.78 -23.77
N GLY A 220 28.91 26.45 -24.89
CA GLY A 220 28.30 26.10 -26.16
C GLY A 220 28.66 27.05 -27.30
N PRO A 221 28.35 26.64 -28.54
CA PRO A 221 28.66 27.44 -29.72
C PRO A 221 27.73 28.66 -29.85
N ILE A 222 28.22 29.69 -30.54
CA ILE A 222 27.39 30.76 -31.08
C ILE A 222 27.06 30.50 -32.56
N GLN A 223 25.93 31.03 -33.02
CA GLN A 223 25.61 31.16 -34.44
C GLN A 223 25.84 32.61 -34.86
N MET A 224 26.72 32.84 -35.83
CA MET A 224 26.84 34.15 -36.49
C MET A 224 25.65 34.37 -37.41
N LEU A 225 25.03 35.55 -37.32
CA LEU A 225 23.85 35.91 -38.09
C LEU A 225 24.23 36.72 -39.33
N THR A 226 23.68 36.30 -40.46
CA THR A 226 23.79 37.04 -41.72
C THR A 226 22.89 38.29 -41.71
N ALA A 227 23.18 39.24 -42.60
CA ALA A 227 22.31 40.41 -42.80
C ALA A 227 20.85 40.03 -43.14
N ALA A 228 20.64 38.92 -43.87
CA ALA A 228 19.31 38.42 -44.18
C ALA A 228 18.57 37.90 -42.93
N GLU A 229 19.27 37.18 -42.04
CA GLU A 229 18.71 36.71 -40.77
C GLU A 229 18.39 37.88 -39.83
N LEU A 230 19.27 38.87 -39.73
CA LEU A 230 18.99 40.09 -38.94
C LEU A 230 17.77 40.85 -39.49
N THR A 231 17.63 40.94 -40.80
CA THR A 231 16.45 41.54 -41.45
C THR A 231 15.18 40.74 -41.16
N ALA A 232 15.26 39.41 -41.16
CA ALA A 232 14.14 38.53 -40.80
C ALA A 232 13.72 38.72 -39.33
N LEU A 233 14.69 38.95 -38.44
CA LEU A 233 14.48 39.29 -37.03
C LEU A 233 14.02 40.74 -36.80
N LYS A 234 13.80 41.52 -37.87
CA LYS A 234 13.37 42.94 -37.81
C LYS A 234 14.35 43.83 -37.06
N PHE A 235 15.63 43.49 -37.07
CA PHE A 235 16.69 44.37 -36.56
C PHE A 235 16.78 45.64 -37.42
N ASP A 236 16.72 46.81 -36.78
CA ASP A 236 16.86 48.10 -37.45
C ASP A 236 18.31 48.59 -37.40
N ALA A 237 19.08 48.24 -38.44
CA ALA A 237 20.48 48.61 -38.56
C ALA A 237 20.72 50.13 -38.58
N THR A 238 19.70 50.94 -38.89
CA THR A 238 19.84 52.40 -38.96
C THR A 238 20.02 53.06 -37.59
N LYS A 239 19.62 52.37 -36.51
CA LYS A 239 19.74 52.86 -35.13
C LYS A 239 21.20 52.90 -34.66
N LEU A 240 21.97 51.83 -34.91
CA LEU A 240 23.40 51.80 -34.57
C LEU A 240 24.24 52.52 -35.65
N GLY A 241 24.07 52.12 -36.91
CA GLY A 241 24.96 52.51 -38.02
C GLY A 241 26.36 51.88 -37.89
N GLY A 242 27.35 52.42 -38.59
CA GLY A 242 28.73 51.90 -38.61
C GLY A 242 29.03 51.16 -39.93
N ALA A 243 30.32 50.93 -40.20
CA ALA A 243 30.74 50.23 -41.41
C ALA A 243 30.54 48.70 -41.31
N VAL A 244 30.47 48.16 -40.10
CA VAL A 244 30.40 46.73 -39.81
C VAL A 244 29.32 46.48 -38.75
N THR A 245 28.45 45.51 -39.02
CA THR A 245 27.41 45.03 -38.11
C THR A 245 27.57 43.53 -37.95
N ILE A 246 27.74 43.08 -36.70
CA ILE A 246 28.02 41.68 -36.36
C ILE A 246 26.88 41.19 -35.49
N GLY A 247 26.06 40.29 -36.03
CA GLY A 247 25.00 39.61 -35.29
C GLY A 247 25.43 38.23 -34.83
N MET A 248 25.06 37.87 -33.61
CA MET A 248 25.33 36.57 -33.02
C MET A 248 24.13 36.08 -32.21
N ARG A 249 23.91 34.77 -32.17
CA ARG A 249 22.85 34.10 -31.42
C ARG A 249 23.41 32.95 -30.59
N PHE A 250 22.88 32.75 -29.40
CA PHE A 250 23.14 31.55 -28.59
C PHE A 250 21.91 31.11 -27.81
N GLN A 251 21.94 29.89 -27.27
CA GLN A 251 20.88 29.35 -26.42
C GLN A 251 20.95 29.99 -25.03
N LYS A 252 19.83 30.58 -24.57
CA LYS A 252 19.75 31.31 -23.31
C LYS A 252 20.11 30.46 -22.09
N ARG A 253 19.71 29.17 -22.11
CA ARG A 253 20.04 28.16 -21.10
C ARG A 253 21.53 27.94 -20.85
N LEU A 254 22.41 28.39 -21.76
CA LEU A 254 23.85 28.34 -21.51
C LEU A 254 24.24 29.26 -20.35
N ILE A 255 23.46 30.31 -20.07
CA ILE A 255 23.75 31.29 -19.02
C ILE A 255 22.72 31.18 -17.90
N ILE A 256 21.43 31.17 -18.24
CA ILE A 256 20.32 31.10 -17.27
C ILE A 256 19.31 30.07 -17.79
N ASP A 257 18.98 29.09 -16.96
CA ASP A 257 18.03 28.02 -17.31
C ASP A 257 16.57 28.51 -17.36
N GLU A 258 15.66 27.62 -17.75
CA GLU A 258 14.23 27.92 -17.86
C GLU A 258 13.61 28.33 -16.50
N CYS A 259 14.25 27.96 -15.40
CA CYS A 259 13.85 28.31 -14.03
C CYS A 259 14.32 29.70 -13.59
N GLY A 260 15.13 30.39 -14.40
CA GLY A 260 15.75 31.65 -14.01
C GLY A 260 16.99 31.48 -13.13
N VAL A 261 17.58 30.28 -13.09
CA VAL A 261 18.77 29.97 -12.30
C VAL A 261 20.02 30.07 -13.16
N GLU A 262 20.99 30.89 -12.73
CA GLU A 262 22.30 31.02 -13.38
C GLU A 262 23.04 29.68 -13.38
N GLY A 263 23.41 29.18 -14.56
CA GLY A 263 24.07 27.88 -14.73
C GLY A 263 23.24 26.68 -14.25
N GLY A 264 21.92 26.83 -14.10
CA GLY A 264 21.01 25.77 -13.68
C GLY A 264 20.80 24.70 -14.75
N ASP A 265 20.19 23.57 -14.35
CA ASP A 265 19.92 22.43 -15.21
C ASP A 265 18.43 22.30 -15.61
N GLY A 266 17.61 23.30 -15.27
CA GLY A 266 16.18 23.34 -15.58
C GLY A 266 15.33 22.43 -14.69
N THR A 267 15.86 21.89 -13.59
CA THR A 267 15.12 20.94 -12.71
C THR A 267 14.48 21.60 -11.50
N SER A 268 15.02 22.73 -11.03
CA SER A 268 14.62 23.36 -9.76
C SER A 268 13.17 23.87 -9.72
N CYS A 269 12.58 24.11 -10.89
CA CYS A 269 11.23 24.65 -11.08
C CYS A 269 10.29 23.67 -11.80
N GLN A 270 10.67 22.40 -11.94
CA GLN A 270 9.82 21.41 -12.60
C GLN A 270 8.54 21.17 -11.80
N ASP A 271 7.43 21.08 -12.52
CA ASP A 271 6.16 20.62 -11.99
C ASP A 271 6.17 19.10 -11.80
N CYS A 272 5.06 18.52 -11.31
CA CYS A 272 5.02 17.07 -11.09
C CYS A 272 4.99 16.21 -12.38
N HIS A 273 4.88 16.82 -13.57
CA HIS A 273 5.08 16.15 -14.86
C HIS A 273 6.52 16.28 -15.36
N GLY A 274 7.42 16.92 -14.59
CA GLY A 274 8.78 17.21 -15.02
C GLY A 274 8.86 18.36 -16.02
N VAL A 275 7.79 19.13 -16.19
CA VAL A 275 7.77 20.30 -17.07
C VAL A 275 8.26 21.49 -16.26
N ALA A 276 9.39 22.07 -16.66
CA ALA A 276 9.88 23.32 -16.08
C ALA A 276 8.75 24.35 -16.08
N CYS A 277 8.42 24.86 -14.90
CA CYS A 277 7.45 25.94 -14.73
C CYS A 277 6.03 25.59 -15.17
N GLY A 278 5.73 24.30 -15.24
CA GLY A 278 4.40 23.81 -15.51
C GLY A 278 3.44 24.05 -14.35
N ASP A 279 2.15 23.89 -14.64
CA ASP A 279 1.09 24.10 -13.65
C ASP A 279 0.76 22.83 -12.85
N GLY A 280 1.41 21.70 -13.18
CA GLY A 280 1.17 20.40 -12.60
C GLY A 280 1.38 20.39 -11.09
N LYS A 281 0.35 19.99 -10.34
CA LYS A 281 0.44 19.86 -8.88
C LYS A 281 0.09 18.47 -8.43
N LEU A 282 0.84 17.98 -7.44
CA LEU A 282 0.45 16.77 -6.74
C LEU A 282 -0.86 17.02 -5.99
N ASP A 283 -1.82 16.13 -6.16
CA ASP A 283 -2.99 16.07 -5.28
C ASP A 283 -2.62 15.45 -3.93
N GLN A 284 -3.61 15.33 -3.03
CA GLN A 284 -3.42 14.67 -1.73
C GLN A 284 -3.02 13.19 -1.83
N CYS A 285 -3.15 12.59 -3.01
CA CYS A 285 -2.77 11.22 -3.33
C CYS A 285 -1.39 11.11 -3.98
N LEU A 286 -0.65 12.22 -4.07
CA LEU A 286 0.64 12.29 -4.74
C LEU A 286 0.55 11.91 -6.22
N VAL A 287 -0.62 12.12 -6.83
CA VAL A 287 -0.83 11.97 -8.27
C VAL A 287 -0.81 13.35 -8.90
N CYS A 288 -0.01 13.51 -9.95
CA CYS A 288 0.08 14.77 -10.67
C CYS A 288 -1.26 15.08 -11.36
N ASP A 289 -1.82 16.26 -11.09
CA ASP A 289 -3.14 16.72 -11.52
C ASP A 289 -4.27 15.73 -11.21
N GLY A 290 -4.10 14.95 -10.13
CA GLY A 290 -5.13 14.03 -9.66
C GLY A 290 -6.34 14.76 -9.09
N ASP A 291 -7.49 14.10 -9.11
CA ASP A 291 -8.73 14.61 -8.54
C ASP A 291 -8.83 14.42 -7.01
N GLY A 292 -7.76 13.91 -6.38
CA GLY A 292 -7.69 13.64 -4.96
C GLY A 292 -8.43 12.39 -4.52
N THR A 293 -8.92 11.53 -5.43
CA THR A 293 -9.79 10.38 -5.07
C THR A 293 -9.09 9.03 -5.07
N SER A 294 -8.01 8.87 -5.83
CA SER A 294 -7.37 7.57 -6.11
C SER A 294 -6.80 6.84 -4.88
N CYS A 295 -6.40 7.59 -3.85
CA CYS A 295 -5.85 7.08 -2.59
C CYS A 295 -6.85 7.13 -1.43
N LEU A 296 -8.08 7.58 -1.67
CA LEU A 296 -9.07 7.67 -0.61
C LEU A 296 -9.51 6.27 -0.19
N ASP A 297 -9.53 6.03 1.11
CA ASP A 297 -10.25 4.90 1.65
C ASP A 297 -11.77 5.13 1.57
N CYS A 298 -12.57 4.17 2.01
CA CYS A 298 -14.03 4.32 1.91
C CYS A 298 -14.61 5.49 2.73
N ALA A 299 -13.83 6.09 3.64
CA ALA A 299 -14.25 7.19 4.50
C ALA A 299 -13.83 8.54 3.91
N GLY A 300 -13.25 8.53 2.71
CA GLY A 300 -12.69 9.72 2.08
C GLY A 300 -11.38 10.18 2.72
N VAL A 301 -10.68 9.31 3.44
CA VAL A 301 -9.39 9.64 4.06
C VAL A 301 -8.25 9.21 3.13
N PRO A 302 -7.38 10.13 2.66
CA PRO A 302 -6.20 9.79 1.87
C PRO A 302 -5.30 8.79 2.58
N PHE A 303 -4.93 7.72 1.87
CA PHE A 303 -4.11 6.61 2.39
C PHE A 303 -4.68 5.98 3.68
N GLY A 304 -5.99 6.10 3.90
CA GLY A 304 -6.67 5.51 5.03
C GLY A 304 -6.75 3.99 4.93
N THR A 305 -7.12 3.35 6.04
CA THR A 305 -7.21 1.88 6.13
C THR A 305 -8.64 1.37 6.15
N ALA A 306 -9.63 2.26 6.14
CA ALA A 306 -11.03 1.87 6.24
C ALA A 306 -11.46 1.18 4.94
N LYS A 307 -12.07 0.01 5.08
CA LYS A 307 -12.63 -0.76 3.97
C LYS A 307 -14.14 -0.86 4.14
N ASP A 308 -14.87 -0.81 3.04
CA ASP A 308 -16.28 -1.18 3.05
C ASP A 308 -16.37 -2.69 2.80
N LEU A 309 -16.72 -3.43 3.85
CA LEU A 309 -16.93 -4.88 3.81
C LEU A 309 -18.42 -5.23 3.58
N GLY A 310 -19.18 -4.33 2.94
CA GLY A 310 -20.61 -4.49 2.67
C GLY A 310 -21.50 -3.99 3.81
N CYS A 311 -20.98 -3.05 4.60
CA CYS A 311 -21.60 -2.55 5.82
C CYS A 311 -21.52 -1.03 5.98
N GLY A 312 -20.94 -0.34 5.02
CA GLY A 312 -20.55 1.06 5.15
C GLY A 312 -19.13 1.17 5.69
N CYS A 313 -18.53 2.34 5.47
CA CYS A 313 -17.10 2.49 5.68
C CYS A 313 -16.66 2.41 7.14
N GLY A 314 -15.58 1.65 7.39
CA GLY A 314 -14.98 1.53 8.73
C GLY A 314 -15.84 0.75 9.73
N LEU A 315 -17.00 0.26 9.29
CA LEU A 315 -17.89 -0.54 10.11
C LEU A 315 -17.43 -2.01 10.11
N PRO A 316 -17.55 -2.72 11.24
CA PRO A 316 -17.22 -4.14 11.30
C PRO A 316 -18.02 -4.89 10.24
N GLY A 317 -17.34 -5.54 9.30
CA GLY A 317 -17.97 -6.36 8.29
C GLY A 317 -17.26 -7.70 8.09
N PRO A 318 -17.82 -8.59 7.27
CA PRO A 318 -19.07 -8.44 6.53
C PRO A 318 -20.33 -8.43 7.41
N SER A 319 -21.48 -8.02 6.85
CA SER A 319 -22.75 -8.29 7.51
C SER A 319 -23.02 -9.79 7.48
N GLY A 320 -23.34 -10.36 8.64
CA GLY A 320 -23.87 -11.72 8.72
C GLY A 320 -25.17 -11.83 7.94
N CYS A 321 -25.72 -13.04 7.83
CA CYS A 321 -26.98 -13.29 7.14
C CYS A 321 -28.20 -12.51 7.68
N ASP A 322 -28.08 -11.85 8.85
CA ASP A 322 -29.09 -11.00 9.48
C ASP A 322 -28.93 -9.52 9.10
N LYS A 323 -28.04 -9.20 8.15
CA LYS A 323 -27.76 -7.84 7.65
C LYS A 323 -27.29 -6.87 8.74
N LYS A 324 -26.78 -7.39 9.87
CA LYS A 324 -26.17 -6.60 10.93
C LYS A 324 -24.66 -6.59 10.78
N CYS A 325 -24.07 -5.40 10.86
CA CYS A 325 -22.63 -5.23 10.80
C CYS A 325 -21.94 -5.83 12.02
N GLY A 326 -20.81 -6.52 11.79
CA GLY A 326 -20.06 -7.29 12.78
C GLY A 326 -20.68 -8.64 13.15
N SER A 327 -21.81 -9.01 12.54
CA SER A 327 -22.46 -10.29 12.81
C SER A 327 -21.70 -11.43 12.14
N THR A 328 -21.27 -12.41 12.93
CA THR A 328 -20.68 -13.66 12.44
C THR A 328 -21.72 -14.71 12.07
N LYS A 329 -23.02 -14.36 12.13
CA LYS A 329 -24.08 -15.31 11.82
C LYS A 329 -24.04 -15.66 10.34
N VAL A 330 -23.98 -16.95 10.08
CA VAL A 330 -24.15 -17.54 8.76
C VAL A 330 -25.49 -18.26 8.70
N LYS A 331 -26.01 -18.46 7.48
CA LYS A 331 -27.21 -19.29 7.30
C LYS A 331 -26.84 -20.73 7.65
N ASP A 332 -27.69 -21.38 8.43
CA ASP A 332 -27.62 -22.80 8.64
C ASP A 332 -28.04 -23.56 7.35
N CYS A 333 -28.00 -24.89 7.36
CA CYS A 333 -28.36 -25.66 6.16
C CYS A 333 -29.82 -25.50 5.72
N ALA A 334 -30.70 -24.94 6.57
CA ALA A 334 -32.10 -24.68 6.26
C ALA A 334 -32.30 -23.24 5.74
N GLY A 335 -31.21 -22.49 5.58
CA GLY A 335 -31.24 -21.09 5.17
C GLY A 335 -31.58 -20.11 6.30
N VAL A 336 -31.70 -20.59 7.55
CA VAL A 336 -32.05 -19.76 8.71
C VAL A 336 -30.80 -19.11 9.25
N CYS A 337 -30.85 -17.79 9.43
CA CYS A 337 -29.69 -17.05 9.90
C CYS A 337 -29.39 -17.32 11.38
N GLY A 338 -28.17 -17.80 11.68
CA GLY A 338 -27.78 -18.17 13.04
C GLY A 338 -28.54 -19.39 13.57
N GLY A 339 -29.18 -20.16 12.68
CA GLY A 339 -29.85 -21.39 13.06
C GLY A 339 -28.86 -22.50 13.43
N SER A 340 -29.36 -23.49 14.17
CA SER A 340 -28.55 -24.62 14.65
C SER A 340 -28.56 -25.80 13.68
N ALA A 341 -29.25 -25.70 12.55
CA ALA A 341 -29.44 -26.83 11.67
C ALA A 341 -28.15 -27.21 10.96
N LYS A 342 -27.78 -28.49 11.05
CA LYS A 342 -26.56 -29.00 10.41
C LYS A 342 -26.91 -30.06 9.39
N ASP A 343 -26.23 -30.02 8.26
CA ASP A 343 -26.25 -31.10 7.29
C ASP A 343 -25.06 -32.02 7.59
N LEU A 344 -25.35 -33.24 8.02
CA LEU A 344 -24.35 -34.27 8.32
C LEU A 344 -24.03 -35.14 7.09
N GLY A 345 -24.36 -34.67 5.88
CA GLY A 345 -24.17 -35.36 4.61
C GLY A 345 -25.44 -36.03 4.06
N CYS A 346 -26.60 -35.66 4.59
CA CYS A 346 -27.89 -36.31 4.37
C CYS A 346 -29.05 -35.32 4.15
N GLY A 347 -28.75 -34.03 4.11
CA GLY A 347 -29.74 -32.96 4.13
C GLY A 347 -29.92 -32.38 5.52
N CYS A 348 -30.54 -31.22 5.57
CA CYS A 348 -30.54 -30.38 6.76
C CYS A 348 -31.32 -30.96 7.94
N ASN A 349 -30.70 -31.02 9.13
CA ASN A 349 -31.26 -31.62 10.35
C ASN A 349 -31.68 -33.09 10.22
N LEU A 350 -31.21 -33.78 9.18
CA LEU A 350 -31.42 -35.21 9.04
C LEU A 350 -30.30 -35.97 9.76
N PRO A 351 -30.60 -37.15 10.35
CA PRO A 351 -29.57 -38.00 10.93
C PRO A 351 -28.51 -38.29 9.88
N GLY A 352 -27.24 -38.15 10.27
CA GLY A 352 -26.12 -38.40 9.37
C GLY A 352 -26.09 -39.85 8.86
N PRO A 353 -25.21 -40.13 7.89
CA PRO A 353 -24.91 -41.49 7.46
C PRO A 353 -24.57 -42.36 8.67
N SER A 354 -25.36 -43.39 8.93
CA SER A 354 -25.16 -44.31 10.05
C SER A 354 -25.36 -45.75 9.61
N GLY A 355 -25.19 -46.68 10.56
CA GLY A 355 -25.20 -48.11 10.28
C GLY A 355 -24.06 -48.55 9.37
N CYS A 356 -24.05 -49.84 9.03
CA CYS A 356 -23.02 -50.44 8.18
C CYS A 356 -23.18 -50.12 6.68
N ASP A 357 -24.34 -49.60 6.24
CA ASP A 357 -24.61 -49.23 4.84
C ASP A 357 -24.42 -47.74 4.58
N LYS A 358 -24.02 -46.97 5.60
CA LYS A 358 -23.76 -45.52 5.53
C LYS A 358 -24.93 -44.73 4.91
N LYS A 359 -26.16 -45.22 5.10
CA LYS A 359 -27.36 -44.49 4.71
C LYS A 359 -27.82 -43.59 5.85
N CYS A 360 -28.44 -42.47 5.49
CA CYS A 360 -28.96 -41.50 6.43
C CYS A 360 -29.91 -42.14 7.44
N GLY A 361 -29.58 -42.06 8.73
CA GLY A 361 -30.40 -42.60 9.82
C GLY A 361 -30.54 -44.13 9.86
N SER A 362 -29.70 -44.88 9.14
CA SER A 362 -29.74 -46.33 9.15
C SER A 362 -29.29 -46.91 10.50
N THR A 363 -30.06 -47.86 11.01
CA THR A 363 -29.75 -48.62 12.24
C THR A 363 -29.16 -50.00 11.94
N LYS A 364 -28.86 -50.29 10.67
CA LYS A 364 -28.33 -51.60 10.28
C LYS A 364 -26.95 -51.82 10.86
N VAL A 365 -26.76 -53.00 11.43
CA VAL A 365 -25.46 -53.46 11.95
C VAL A 365 -24.94 -54.61 11.10
N VAL A 366 -23.63 -54.79 11.11
CA VAL A 366 -22.98 -55.92 10.46
C VAL A 366 -23.32 -57.19 11.24
N ASP A 367 -23.77 -58.22 10.55
CA ASP A 367 -23.97 -59.55 11.15
C ASP A 367 -22.63 -60.28 11.33
N CYS A 368 -22.62 -61.48 11.92
CA CYS A 368 -21.34 -62.17 12.16
C CYS A 368 -20.58 -62.57 10.88
N ALA A 369 -21.23 -62.49 9.70
CA ALA A 369 -20.65 -62.88 8.41
C ALA A 369 -20.07 -61.67 7.68
N GLY A 370 -20.10 -60.50 8.31
CA GLY A 370 -19.66 -59.26 7.68
C GLY A 370 -20.74 -58.62 6.80
N VAL A 371 -21.98 -59.13 6.80
CA VAL A 371 -23.04 -58.62 5.93
C VAL A 371 -23.86 -57.56 6.65
N CYS A 372 -23.96 -56.39 6.03
CA CYS A 372 -24.72 -55.29 6.59
C CYS A 372 -26.24 -55.55 6.58
N GLY A 373 -26.87 -55.56 7.76
CA GLY A 373 -28.29 -55.91 7.91
C GLY A 373 -28.57 -57.40 7.69
N GLY A 374 -27.53 -58.24 7.70
CA GLY A 374 -27.67 -59.68 7.60
C GLY A 374 -28.25 -60.30 8.88
N THR A 375 -28.70 -61.54 8.77
CA THR A 375 -29.36 -62.28 9.86
C THR A 375 -28.48 -63.34 10.48
N ALA A 376 -27.23 -63.52 10.01
CA ALA A 376 -26.35 -64.57 10.47
C ALA A 376 -25.90 -64.28 11.91
N LYS A 377 -26.01 -65.30 12.77
CA LYS A 377 -25.59 -65.24 14.18
C LYS A 377 -24.54 -66.31 14.44
N ASP A 378 -23.58 -66.00 15.28
CA ASP A 378 -22.62 -66.99 15.78
C ASP A 378 -23.16 -67.56 17.08
N LEU A 379 -23.55 -68.84 17.05
CA LEU A 379 -24.06 -69.58 18.19
C LEU A 379 -22.97 -70.42 18.87
N GLY A 380 -21.70 -69.98 18.75
CA GLY A 380 -20.53 -70.59 19.39
C GLY A 380 -19.76 -71.57 18.48
N CYS A 381 -20.00 -71.50 17.18
CA CYS A 381 -19.52 -72.48 16.20
C CYS A 381 -18.96 -71.84 14.92
N GLY A 382 -18.89 -70.51 14.87
CA GLY A 382 -18.62 -69.76 13.66
C GLY A 382 -19.91 -69.30 12.99
N CYS A 383 -19.82 -68.22 12.23
CA CYS A 383 -20.99 -67.50 11.75
C CYS A 383 -21.88 -68.31 10.79
N GLY A 384 -23.19 -68.35 11.07
CA GLY A 384 -24.17 -69.01 10.21
C GLY A 384 -24.14 -70.55 10.27
N LEU A 385 -23.28 -71.13 11.12
CA LEU A 385 -23.21 -72.56 11.34
C LEU A 385 -24.20 -72.99 12.44
N PRO A 386 -24.79 -74.20 12.33
CA PRO A 386 -25.69 -74.71 13.36
C PRO A 386 -24.91 -74.92 14.67
N GLY A 387 -25.18 -74.06 15.64
CA GLY A 387 -24.73 -74.22 17.03
C GLY A 387 -25.84 -74.78 17.92
N PRO A 388 -25.52 -75.20 19.15
CA PRO A 388 -24.18 -75.21 19.75
C PRO A 388 -23.30 -76.40 19.28
N SER A 389 -22.00 -76.36 19.58
CA SER A 389 -21.16 -77.56 19.50
C SER A 389 -21.47 -78.48 20.68
N GLY A 390 -21.71 -79.76 20.42
CA GLY A 390 -21.74 -80.78 21.47
C GLY A 390 -20.39 -80.88 22.19
N CYS A 391 -20.32 -81.64 23.28
CA CYS A 391 -19.08 -81.86 24.03
C CYS A 391 -17.93 -82.49 23.20
N ASP A 392 -18.22 -82.97 21.99
CA ASP A 392 -17.27 -83.52 21.02
C ASP A 392 -16.69 -82.46 20.08
N LYS A 393 -16.98 -81.17 20.33
CA LYS A 393 -16.50 -80.01 19.54
C LYS A 393 -16.93 -80.04 18.07
N LYS A 394 -18.00 -80.77 17.73
CA LYS A 394 -18.59 -80.79 16.39
C LYS A 394 -19.83 -79.90 16.36
N CYS A 395 -19.88 -78.97 15.42
CA CYS A 395 -21.03 -78.07 15.25
C CYS A 395 -22.28 -78.84 14.82
N GLY A 396 -23.40 -78.54 15.48
CA GLY A 396 -24.68 -79.24 15.34
C GLY A 396 -24.81 -80.54 16.15
N SER A 397 -23.80 -80.89 16.96
CA SER A 397 -23.84 -82.09 17.82
C SER A 397 -24.68 -81.83 19.07
N THR A 398 -25.60 -82.73 19.38
CA THR A 398 -26.40 -82.71 20.61
C THR A 398 -25.76 -83.50 21.76
N LYS A 399 -24.54 -84.02 21.57
CA LYS A 399 -23.88 -84.81 22.61
C LYS A 399 -23.54 -83.92 23.80
N VAL A 400 -23.91 -84.38 24.98
CA VAL A 400 -23.58 -83.79 26.27
C VAL A 400 -22.67 -84.74 27.05
N LYS A 401 -21.89 -84.19 27.99
CA LYS A 401 -21.10 -85.01 28.91
C LYS A 401 -22.05 -85.73 29.87
N ASP A 402 -21.79 -87.00 30.13
CA ASP A 402 -22.45 -87.72 31.22
C ASP A 402 -21.90 -87.26 32.58
N CYS A 403 -22.42 -87.80 33.70
CA CYS A 403 -21.97 -87.36 35.02
C CYS A 403 -20.49 -87.69 35.33
N ALA A 404 -19.84 -88.54 34.54
CA ALA A 404 -18.42 -88.87 34.65
C ALA A 404 -17.55 -87.94 33.77
N GLY A 405 -18.18 -86.99 33.08
CA GLY A 405 -17.51 -86.05 32.19
C GLY A 405 -17.23 -86.62 30.79
N VAL A 406 -17.71 -87.82 30.47
CA VAL A 406 -17.49 -88.48 29.18
C VAL A 406 -18.54 -88.02 28.18
N CYS A 407 -18.07 -87.54 27.03
CA CYS A 407 -18.97 -87.04 25.99
C CYS A 407 -19.79 -88.17 25.35
N GLY A 408 -21.12 -88.12 25.47
CA GLY A 408 -22.02 -89.18 25.00
C GLY A 408 -21.97 -90.47 25.85
N GLY A 409 -21.44 -90.40 27.07
CA GLY A 409 -21.40 -91.53 27.99
C GLY A 409 -22.77 -91.85 28.61
N THR A 410 -22.87 -92.99 29.28
CA THR A 410 -24.12 -93.53 29.84
C THR A 410 -24.21 -93.41 31.36
N ALA A 411 -23.20 -92.84 32.03
CA ALA A 411 -23.17 -92.76 33.48
C ALA A 411 -24.24 -91.79 34.00
N LYS A 412 -24.99 -92.20 35.02
CA LYS A 412 -26.08 -91.41 35.61
C LYS A 412 -25.81 -91.16 37.09
N ASP A 413 -26.11 -89.94 37.53
CA ASP A 413 -26.12 -89.59 38.95
C ASP A 413 -27.58 -89.66 39.43
N LEU A 414 -27.85 -90.57 40.37
CA LEU A 414 -29.17 -90.75 40.98
C LEU A 414 -29.27 -90.03 42.33
N GLY A 415 -28.50 -88.97 42.53
CA GLY A 415 -28.51 -88.09 43.70
C GLY A 415 -27.41 -88.38 44.72
N CYS A 416 -26.40 -89.16 44.35
CA CYS A 416 -25.38 -89.69 45.25
C CYS A 416 -23.96 -89.66 44.67
N GLY A 417 -23.79 -89.10 43.48
CA GLY A 417 -22.56 -89.17 42.71
C GLY A 417 -22.64 -90.22 41.60
N CYS A 418 -21.80 -90.04 40.60
CA CYS A 418 -21.90 -90.76 39.34
C CYS A 418 -21.72 -92.29 39.50
N ASN A 419 -22.70 -93.07 39.02
CA ASN A 419 -22.76 -94.54 39.15
C ASN A 419 -22.73 -95.09 40.60
N LEU A 420 -23.05 -94.27 41.61
CA LEU A 420 -23.26 -94.75 42.99
C LEU A 420 -24.73 -95.12 43.22
N PRO A 421 -25.03 -96.13 44.07
CA PRO A 421 -26.40 -96.54 44.35
C PRO A 421 -27.15 -95.43 45.09
N GLY A 422 -28.12 -94.82 44.39
CA GLY A 422 -29.09 -93.88 44.95
C GLY A 422 -30.46 -94.52 45.15
N PRO A 423 -31.39 -93.83 45.84
CA PRO A 423 -31.25 -92.49 46.42
C PRO A 423 -30.51 -92.48 47.77
N SER A 424 -30.14 -91.28 48.25
CA SER A 424 -29.78 -91.08 49.66
C SER A 424 -31.05 -91.00 50.51
N GLY A 425 -31.11 -91.76 51.59
CA GLY A 425 -32.15 -91.58 52.61
C GLY A 425 -32.02 -90.22 53.30
N CYS A 426 -32.99 -89.84 54.14
CA CYS A 426 -32.94 -88.59 54.90
C CYS A 426 -31.76 -88.49 55.89
N ASP A 427 -30.96 -89.55 56.04
CA ASP A 427 -29.72 -89.61 56.80
C ASP A 427 -28.47 -89.34 55.94
N ASN A 428 -28.65 -88.90 54.70
CA ASN A 428 -27.59 -88.53 53.75
C ASN A 428 -26.61 -89.68 53.45
N LYS A 429 -27.04 -90.94 53.61
CA LYS A 429 -26.26 -92.12 53.19
C LYS A 429 -26.81 -92.70 51.90
N CYS A 430 -25.92 -92.91 50.93
CA CYS A 430 -26.26 -93.50 49.65
C CYS A 430 -26.72 -94.95 49.80
N GLY A 431 -27.89 -95.27 49.24
CA GLY A 431 -28.56 -96.56 49.37
C GLY A 431 -29.50 -96.70 50.58
N SER A 432 -29.69 -95.63 51.38
CA SER A 432 -30.60 -95.64 52.53
C SER A 432 -32.05 -95.40 52.12
N THR A 433 -32.99 -96.15 52.70
CA THR A 433 -34.43 -96.03 52.46
C THR A 433 -35.17 -95.22 53.53
N LYS A 434 -34.44 -94.63 54.49
CA LYS A 434 -35.06 -93.86 55.57
C LYS A 434 -35.71 -92.59 55.03
N VAL A 435 -36.94 -92.34 55.49
CA VAL A 435 -37.72 -91.12 55.21
C VAL A 435 -38.02 -90.38 56.50
N LYS A 436 -38.26 -89.06 56.42
CA LYS A 436 -38.66 -88.25 57.57
C LYS A 436 -40.10 -88.58 57.96
N ASP A 437 -40.38 -88.68 59.25
CA ASP A 437 -41.74 -88.73 59.77
C ASP A 437 -42.44 -87.35 59.69
N CYS A 438 -43.70 -87.24 60.12
CA CYS A 438 -44.41 -85.94 60.02
C CYS A 438 -43.83 -84.83 60.90
N ALA A 439 -42.97 -85.16 61.88
CA ALA A 439 -42.27 -84.20 62.72
C ALA A 439 -40.92 -83.79 62.09
N GLY A 440 -40.60 -84.32 60.92
CA GLY A 440 -39.36 -84.06 60.21
C GLY A 440 -38.17 -84.90 60.69
N VAL A 441 -38.39 -85.88 61.59
CA VAL A 441 -37.34 -86.73 62.15
C VAL A 441 -37.08 -87.90 61.22
N CYS A 442 -35.83 -88.06 60.79
CA CYS A 442 -35.43 -89.13 59.88
C CYS A 442 -35.58 -90.51 60.55
N GLY A 443 -36.47 -91.36 60.03
CA GLY A 443 -36.81 -92.67 60.63
C GLY A 443 -37.66 -92.60 61.90
N GLY A 444 -38.29 -91.45 62.18
CA GLY A 444 -39.18 -91.31 63.34
C GLY A 444 -40.53 -92.00 63.17
N THR A 445 -41.34 -92.01 64.24
CA THR A 445 -42.62 -92.74 64.31
C THR A 445 -43.84 -91.82 64.35
N ALA A 446 -43.66 -90.50 64.35
CA ALA A 446 -44.77 -89.56 64.45
C ALA A 446 -45.68 -89.64 63.22
N LYS A 447 -47.00 -89.65 63.43
CA LYS A 447 -48.01 -89.73 62.37
C LYS A 447 -48.99 -88.56 62.47
N ASP A 448 -49.37 -88.02 61.32
CA ASP A 448 -50.45 -87.04 61.21
C ASP A 448 -51.72 -87.80 60.83
N LEU A 449 -52.72 -87.75 61.70
CA LEU A 449 -54.02 -88.40 61.49
C LEU A 449 -55.08 -87.40 61.00
N GLY A 450 -54.64 -86.32 60.35
CA GLY A 450 -55.48 -85.29 59.72
C GLY A 450 -55.65 -84.00 60.54
N CYS A 451 -54.88 -83.85 61.63
CA CYS A 451 -55.01 -82.76 62.59
C CYS A 451 -53.66 -82.10 62.94
N GLY A 452 -52.59 -82.51 62.28
CA GLY A 452 -51.21 -82.16 62.63
C GLY A 452 -50.51 -83.29 63.37
N CYS A 453 -49.18 -83.27 63.30
CA CYS A 453 -48.34 -84.37 63.73
C CYS A 453 -48.48 -84.69 65.23
N ASN A 454 -48.82 -85.95 65.55
CA ASN A 454 -49.09 -86.45 66.92
C ASN A 454 -50.22 -85.73 67.69
N LEU A 455 -51.10 -84.98 67.02
CA LEU A 455 -52.33 -84.46 67.63
C LEU A 455 -53.46 -85.50 67.55
N PRO A 456 -54.34 -85.58 68.57
CA PRO A 456 -55.46 -86.53 68.56
C PRO A 456 -56.46 -86.18 67.44
N GLY A 457 -56.48 -87.02 66.42
CA GLY A 457 -57.51 -87.05 65.38
C GLY A 457 -58.50 -88.20 65.60
N PRO A 458 -59.55 -88.31 64.77
CA PRO A 458 -59.87 -87.43 63.63
C PRO A 458 -60.56 -86.12 64.04
N SER A 459 -60.71 -85.18 63.10
CA SER A 459 -61.66 -84.08 63.23
C SER A 459 -63.06 -84.54 62.81
N GLY A 460 -64.08 -84.20 63.58
CA GLY A 460 -65.47 -84.37 63.19
C GLY A 460 -65.80 -83.54 61.95
N CYS A 461 -67.01 -83.69 61.41
CA CYS A 461 -67.47 -82.93 60.24
C CYS A 461 -67.48 -81.40 60.42
N ASP A 462 -67.23 -80.89 61.63
CA ASP A 462 -67.05 -79.48 61.94
C ASP A 462 -65.59 -79.02 61.88
N ASN A 463 -64.68 -79.88 61.39
CA ASN A 463 -63.25 -79.62 61.23
C ASN A 463 -62.54 -79.20 62.54
N LYS A 464 -63.08 -79.61 63.70
CA LYS A 464 -62.41 -79.47 65.00
C LYS A 464 -61.73 -80.77 65.42
N CYS A 465 -60.44 -80.71 65.73
CA CYS A 465 -59.67 -81.86 66.18
C CYS A 465 -60.22 -82.44 67.49
N GLY A 466 -60.44 -83.75 67.52
CA GLY A 466 -61.06 -84.47 68.63
C GLY A 466 -62.60 -84.47 68.64
N SER A 467 -63.26 -83.83 67.67
CA SER A 467 -64.72 -83.85 67.54
C SER A 467 -65.21 -85.19 66.99
N THR A 468 -66.25 -85.76 67.60
CA THR A 468 -66.92 -86.97 67.13
C THR A 468 -68.19 -86.68 66.32
N LYS A 469 -68.46 -85.41 66.02
CA LYS A 469 -69.64 -85.05 65.22
C LYS A 469 -69.53 -85.63 63.82
N VAL A 470 -70.63 -86.25 63.39
CA VAL A 470 -70.80 -86.80 62.05
C VAL A 470 -71.96 -86.09 61.36
N VAL A 471 -71.96 -86.09 60.04
CA VAL A 471 -73.03 -85.51 59.22
C VAL A 471 -74.25 -86.41 59.33
N ASP A 472 -75.41 -85.84 59.64
CA ASP A 472 -76.68 -86.58 59.65
C ASP A 472 -77.19 -86.86 58.23
N CYS A 473 -78.29 -87.60 58.07
CA CYS A 473 -78.77 -87.94 56.73
C CYS A 473 -79.27 -86.75 55.91
N ALA A 474 -79.48 -85.58 56.52
CA ALA A 474 -79.87 -84.36 55.83
C ALA A 474 -78.65 -83.53 55.38
N GLY A 475 -77.44 -84.03 55.64
CA GLY A 475 -76.21 -83.32 55.31
C GLY A 475 -75.77 -82.31 56.38
N VAL A 476 -76.38 -82.31 57.58
CA VAL A 476 -76.07 -81.35 58.64
C VAL A 476 -75.11 -81.97 59.66
N CYS A 477 -73.97 -81.31 59.87
CA CYS A 477 -72.98 -81.77 60.85
C CYS A 477 -73.53 -81.69 62.30
N GLY A 478 -73.66 -82.84 62.97
CA GLY A 478 -74.26 -82.96 64.30
C GLY A 478 -75.78 -82.83 64.33
N GLY A 479 -76.45 -82.93 63.18
CA GLY A 479 -77.90 -82.92 63.10
C GLY A 479 -78.53 -84.22 63.65
N SER A 480 -79.84 -84.17 63.89
CA SER A 480 -80.61 -85.26 64.52
C SER A 480 -81.49 -86.05 63.55
N ALA A 481 -81.47 -85.71 62.25
CA ALA A 481 -82.28 -86.40 61.26
C ALA A 481 -81.76 -87.83 61.03
N LYS A 482 -82.66 -88.80 61.04
CA LYS A 482 -82.32 -90.23 60.85
C LYS A 482 -83.03 -90.76 59.63
N ASP A 483 -82.30 -91.54 58.83
CA ASP A 483 -82.87 -92.30 57.72
C ASP A 483 -83.20 -93.70 58.24
N LEU A 484 -84.48 -94.01 58.29
CA LEU A 484 -84.99 -95.32 58.72
C LEU A 484 -85.24 -96.26 57.54
N GLY A 485 -84.64 -95.97 56.37
CA GLY A 485 -84.62 -96.84 55.20
C GLY A 485 -85.51 -96.39 54.03
N CYS A 486 -86.09 -95.19 54.09
CA CYS A 486 -86.97 -94.65 53.04
C CYS A 486 -86.65 -93.19 52.68
N GLY A 487 -85.55 -92.63 53.21
CA GLY A 487 -85.20 -91.22 53.05
C GLY A 487 -85.35 -90.43 54.35
N CYS A 488 -84.53 -89.40 54.48
CA CYS A 488 -84.28 -88.68 55.74
C CYS A 488 -85.56 -88.04 56.33
N ASN A 489 -85.91 -88.40 57.58
CA ASN A 489 -87.09 -87.94 58.33
C ASN A 489 -88.48 -88.20 57.67
N LEU A 490 -88.59 -89.14 56.74
CA LEU A 490 -89.89 -89.60 56.24
C LEU A 490 -90.50 -90.67 57.17
N PRO A 491 -91.83 -90.72 57.34
CA PRO A 491 -92.48 -91.76 58.16
C PRO A 491 -92.16 -93.14 57.57
N GLY A 492 -91.58 -94.02 58.39
CA GLY A 492 -91.16 -95.36 57.98
C GLY A 492 -92.32 -96.23 57.45
N PRO A 493 -92.02 -97.29 56.69
CA PRO A 493 -93.05 -98.02 55.96
C PRO A 493 -94.02 -98.72 56.94
N SER A 494 -95.29 -98.32 56.87
CA SER A 494 -96.42 -99.15 57.29
C SER A 494 -96.33 -100.48 56.55
N GLY A 495 -96.41 -101.58 57.28
CA GLY A 495 -95.94 -102.88 56.84
C GLY A 495 -96.72 -103.57 55.70
N CYS A 496 -96.30 -104.83 55.54
CA CYS A 496 -96.90 -105.95 54.81
C CYS A 496 -96.33 -106.24 53.40
N ASP A 497 -95.40 -107.20 53.42
CA ASP A 497 -95.44 -108.51 52.73
C ASP A 497 -95.09 -108.72 51.25
N ASN A 498 -94.17 -109.68 51.10
CA ASN A 498 -94.01 -110.74 50.09
C ASN A 498 -93.38 -110.44 48.72
N LYS A 499 -92.04 -110.56 48.63
CA LYS A 499 -91.35 -111.76 48.11
C LYS A 499 -89.84 -111.71 48.33
#